data_AF-A0AAU6AHK9-F1
#
_entry.id   AF-A0AAU6AHK9-F1
#
_cell.length_a   1.000
_cell.length_b   1.000
_cell.length_c   1.000
_cell.angle_alpha   90.00
_cell.angle_beta   90.00
_cell.angle_gamma   90.00
#
_symmetry.space_group_name_H-M   'P 1'
#
loop_
_entity.id
_entity.type
_entity.pdbx_description
1 polymer ?
#
loop_
_entity_poly.entity_id
_entity_poly.type
_entity_poly.pdbx_seq_one_letter_code
_entity_poly.pdbx_strand_id
1 'polypeptide(L)' 'MIDLVWEREINPGKVSDLTLPLDRSADAYQAMDERRAITVLLSP' A
#
# COMPACT_ATOMS: atom_id res chain seq x y z
N MET A 1 -11.70 10.35 10.87
CA MET A 1 -10.74 9.97 9.80
C MET A 1 -11.44 9.24 8.67
N ILE A 2 -12.31 8.27 8.96
CA ILE A 2 -13.16 7.64 7.92
C ILE A 2 -14.00 8.68 7.18
N ASP A 3 -14.51 9.70 7.89
CA ASP A 3 -15.37 10.74 7.31
C ASP A 3 -14.66 11.52 6.20
N LEU A 4 -13.38 11.86 6.40
CA LEU A 4 -12.55 12.53 5.39
C LEU A 4 -12.33 11.67 4.14
N VAL A 5 -12.29 10.34 4.28
CA VAL A 5 -12.21 9.42 3.14
C VAL A 5 -13.56 9.31 2.44
N TRP A 6 -14.64 9.26 3.22
CA TRP A 6 -16.02 9.17 2.73
C TRP A 6 -16.44 10.43 1.96
N GLU A 7 -16.09 11.61 2.49
CA GLU A 7 -16.28 12.93 1.88
C GLU A 7 -15.29 13.20 0.74
N ARG A 8 -14.38 12.26 0.45
CA ARG A 8 -13.34 12.32 -0.58
C ARG A 8 -12.33 13.44 -0.40
N GLU A 9 -12.17 13.95 0.81
CA GLU A 9 -11.10 14.89 1.15
C GLU A 9 -9.73 14.22 1.18
N ILE A 10 -9.67 12.92 1.55
CA ILE A 10 -8.44 12.12 1.58
C ILE A 10 -8.62 10.86 0.75
N ASN A 11 -7.64 10.57 -0.12
CA ASN A 11 -7.56 9.30 -0.83
C ASN A 11 -6.37 8.47 -0.31
N PRO A 12 -6.59 7.52 0.62
CA PRO A 12 -5.52 6.70 1.16
C PRO A 12 -4.95 5.72 0.13
N GLY A 13 -5.69 5.38 -0.94
CA GLY A 13 -5.20 4.47 -1.98
C GLY A 13 -4.01 5.00 -2.78
N LYS A 14 -3.76 6.32 -2.74
CA LYS A 14 -2.64 6.95 -3.45
C LYS A 14 -1.27 6.75 -2.78
N VAL A 15 -1.23 6.25 -1.55
CA VAL A 15 0.04 6.09 -0.82
C VAL A 15 0.78 4.80 -1.15
N SER A 16 0.13 3.86 -1.84
CA SER A 16 0.74 2.59 -2.22
C SER A 16 1.63 2.75 -3.44
N ASP A 17 2.93 2.55 -3.27
CA ASP A 17 3.93 2.66 -4.35
C ASP A 17 3.96 1.39 -5.22
N LEU A 18 3.58 0.26 -4.64
CA LEU A 18 3.66 -1.07 -5.26
C LEU A 18 2.42 -1.90 -4.91
N THR A 19 1.95 -2.72 -5.85
CA THR A 19 0.89 -3.71 -5.62
C THR A 19 1.42 -5.10 -5.97
N LEU A 20 1.27 -6.06 -5.06
CA LEU A 20 1.70 -7.45 -5.23
C LEU A 20 0.56 -8.41 -4.84
N PRO A 21 0.52 -9.64 -5.38
CA PRO A 21 -0.40 -10.63 -4.86
C PRO A 21 0.00 -11.10 -3.45
N LEU A 22 -0.98 -11.53 -2.66
CA LEU A 22 -0.84 -11.85 -1.23
C LEU A 22 0.19 -12.96 -0.97
N ASP A 23 0.32 -13.89 -1.91
CA ASP A 23 1.31 -14.98 -1.88
C ASP A 23 2.76 -14.47 -1.95
N ARG A 24 2.98 -13.23 -2.41
CA ARG A 24 4.29 -12.56 -2.50
C ARG A 24 4.54 -11.54 -1.38
N SER A 25 3.93 -11.74 -0.22
CA SER A 25 4.16 -10.87 0.95
C SER A 25 5.64 -10.73 1.33
N ALA A 26 6.46 -11.78 1.14
CA ALA A 26 7.90 -11.70 1.41
C ALA A 26 8.62 -10.67 0.52
N ASP A 27 8.30 -10.62 -0.76
CA ASP A 27 8.86 -9.65 -1.71
C ASP A 27 8.47 -8.21 -1.34
N ALA A 28 7.24 -8.03 -0.82
CA ALA A 28 6.76 -6.75 -0.32
C ALA A 28 7.61 -6.24 0.84
N TYR A 29 7.90 -7.12 1.82
CA TYR A 29 8.75 -6.78 2.96
C TYR A 29 10.18 -6.45 2.52
N GLN A 30 10.76 -7.24 1.62
CA GLN A 30 12.10 -6.96 1.09
C GLN A 30 12.13 -5.62 0.35
N ALA A 31 11.10 -5.29 -0.44
CA ALA A 31 11.01 -4.00 -1.12
C ALA A 31 10.94 -2.81 -0.15
N MET A 32 10.28 -2.98 1.00
CA MET A 32 10.25 -1.96 2.05
C MET A 32 11.59 -1.82 2.78
N ASP A 33 12.24 -2.94 3.10
CA ASP A 33 13.54 -2.98 3.79
C ASP A 33 14.62 -2.28 2.96
N GLU A 34 14.68 -2.60 1.67
CA GLU A 34 15.60 -1.98 0.71
C GLU A 34 15.17 -0.55 0.29
N ARG A 35 14.10 -0.01 0.89
CA ARG A 35 13.53 1.32 0.58
C ARG A 35 13.18 1.52 -0.90
N ARG A 36 12.83 0.44 -1.60
CA ARG A 36 12.28 0.46 -2.95
C ARG A 36 10.78 0.78 -2.99
N ALA A 37 10.07 0.55 -1.89
CA ALA A 37 8.68 0.95 -1.70
C ALA A 37 8.46 1.49 -0.27
N ILE A 38 7.56 2.46 -0.10
CA ILE A 38 7.17 3.01 1.21
C ILE A 38 5.95 2.26 1.73
N THR A 39 4.94 2.04 0.88
CA THR A 39 3.76 1.22 1.17
C THR A 39 3.47 0.26 0.02
N VAL A 40 3.11 -0.98 0.36
CA VAL A 40 2.73 -2.01 -0.62
C VAL A 40 1.30 -2.45 -0.34
N LEU A 41 0.47 -2.48 -1.37
CA LEU A 41 -0.87 -3.07 -1.34
C LEU A 41 -0.78 -4.55 -1.71
N LEU A 42 -1.26 -5.43 -0.84
CA LEU A 42 -1.39 -6.85 -1.16
C LEU A 42 -2.80 -7.13 -1.67
N SER A 43 -2.91 -7.67 -2.88
CA SER A 43 -4.16 -8.12 -3.46
C SER A 43 -4.35 -9.63 -3.25
N PRO A 44 -5.56 -10.11 -2.90
CA PRO A 44 -5.86 -11.54 -2.79
C PRO A 44 -5.55 -12.34 -4.06
#